data_AF-A0A2E5KRN9-F1
#
_entry.id   AF-A0A2E5KRN9-F1
#
_cell.length_a   1.000
_cell.length_b   1.000
_cell.length_c   1.000
_cell.angle_alpha   90.00
_cell.angle_beta   90.00
_cell.angle_gamma   90.00
#
_symmetry.space_group_name_H-M   'P 1'
#
loop_
_entity.id
_entity.type
_entity.pdbx_description
1 polymer ?
#
loop_
_entity_poly.entity_id
_entity_poly.type
_entity_poly.pdbx_seq_one_letter_code
_entity_poly.pdbx_strand_id
1 'polypeptide(L)'
;MNVRHVYAFNLLNAGNVGARGYLVKKSGLLALEREIKNAKKQDHFLNYGIELVITGYSGEEVRQMLSAASNGAFQRAMVQALILKNTAAAEPAFGMIGTLIGLTIMLESLATDPESLGPSLAVALLTTLYGVLAGPSRLSAGRK
;
A
#
# COMPACT_ATOMS: atom_id res chain seq x y z
N MET A 1 -5.27 -6.38 -5.15
CA MET A 1 -6.46 -6.41 -4.27
C MET A 1 -7.61 -5.76 -5.04
N ASN A 2 -8.62 -6.54 -5.41
CA ASN A 2 -9.58 -6.21 -6.47
C ASN A 2 -10.60 -5.16 -6.00
N VAL A 3 -10.76 -4.07 -6.76
CA VAL A 3 -11.56 -2.89 -6.39
C VAL A 3 -13.03 -3.25 -6.10
N ARG A 4 -13.54 -4.32 -6.71
CA ARG A 4 -14.88 -4.86 -6.47
C ARG A 4 -15.12 -5.33 -5.03
N HIS A 5 -14.10 -5.81 -4.33
CA HIS A 5 -14.25 -6.23 -2.92
C HIS A 5 -14.38 -5.05 -1.96
N VAL A 6 -13.78 -3.91 -2.31
CA VAL A 6 -13.83 -2.68 -1.49
C VAL A 6 -15.23 -2.04 -1.57
N TYR A 7 -15.87 -2.05 -2.74
CA TYR A 7 -17.23 -1.51 -2.89
C TYR A 7 -18.30 -2.34 -2.17
N ALA A 8 -18.19 -3.67 -2.20
CA ALA A 8 -19.10 -4.55 -1.47
C ALA A 8 -18.97 -4.39 0.06
N PHE A 9 -17.76 -4.16 0.56
CA PHE A 9 -17.50 -3.87 1.97
C PHE A 9 -18.09 -2.52 2.41
N ASN A 10 -17.97 -1.48 1.58
CA ASN A 10 -18.54 -0.16 1.87
C ASN A 10 -20.08 -0.15 1.94
N LEU A 11 -20.77 -0.91 1.08
CA LEU A 11 -22.23 -0.99 1.08
C LEU A 11 -22.79 -1.69 2.33
N LEU A 12 -22.12 -2.74 2.80
CA LEU A 12 -22.46 -3.44 4.05
C LEU A 12 -22.24 -2.53 5.28
N ASN A 13 -21.13 -1.79 5.31
CA ASN A 13 -20.84 -0.87 6.40
C ASN A 13 -21.79 0.34 6.43
N ALA A 14 -22.16 0.90 5.28
CA ALA A 14 -23.13 1.99 5.19
C ALA A 14 -24.52 1.58 5.73
N GLY A 15 -24.95 0.35 5.44
CA GLY A 15 -26.20 -0.21 6.00
C GLY A 15 -26.18 -0.32 7.53
N ASN A 16 -25.05 -0.75 8.09
CA ASN A 16 -24.87 -0.85 9.55
C ASN A 16 -24.83 0.51 10.26
N VAL A 17 -24.29 1.55 9.62
CA VAL A 17 -24.28 2.91 10.18
C VAL A 17 -25.71 3.48 10.24
N GLY A 18 -26.52 3.25 9.21
CA GLY A 18 -27.93 3.66 9.20
C GLY A 18 -28.76 2.95 10.28
N ALA A 19 -28.57 1.65 10.45
CA ALA A 19 -29.25 0.86 11.48
C ALA A 19 -28.90 1.34 12.91
N ARG A 20 -27.62 1.63 13.17
CA ARG A 20 -27.15 2.17 14.46
C ARG A 20 -27.71 3.56 14.75
N GLY A 21 -27.83 4.42 13.74
CA GLY A 21 -28.49 5.72 13.87
C GLY A 21 -29.97 5.60 14.26
N TYR A 22 -30.67 4.60 13.73
CA TYR A 22 -32.06 4.31 14.10
C TYR A 22 -32.19 3.78 15.54
N LEU A 23 -31.25 2.94 15.98
CA LEU A 23 -31.21 2.41 17.35
C LEU A 23 -30.97 3.50 18.39
N VAL A 24 -30.11 4.48 18.12
CA VAL A 24 -29.93 5.66 19.00
C VAL A 24 -31.22 6.44 19.15
N LYS A 25 -31.95 6.65 18.05
CA LYS A 25 -33.23 7.39 18.05
C LYS A 25 -34.33 6.66 18.84
N LYS A 26 -34.33 5.32 18.85
CA LYS A 26 -35.36 4.50 19.48
C LYS A 26 -35.04 4.09 20.92
N SER A 27 -33.77 3.89 21.24
CA SER A 27 -33.34 3.21 22.47
C SER A 27 -32.23 3.95 23.24
N GLY A 28 -31.83 5.12 22.76
CA GLY A 28 -30.84 5.98 23.41
C GLY A 28 -29.40 5.46 23.32
N LEU A 29 -28.47 6.24 23.89
CA LEU A 29 -27.01 6.00 23.80
C LEU A 29 -26.57 4.69 24.48
N LEU A 30 -27.27 4.26 25.54
CA LEU A 30 -27.04 3.00 26.27
C LEU A 30 -27.33 1.73 25.46
N ALA A 31 -28.19 1.81 24.44
CA ALA A 31 -28.43 0.69 23.53
C ALA A 31 -27.26 0.52 22.55
N LEU A 32 -26.66 1.64 22.12
CA LEU A 32 -25.52 1.67 21.22
C LEU A 32 -24.26 1.09 21.89
N GLU A 33 -24.00 1.41 23.15
CA GLU A 33 -22.89 0.84 23.92
C GLU A 33 -22.95 -0.70 24.01
N ARG A 34 -24.15 -1.26 24.23
CA ARG A 34 -24.35 -2.71 24.30
C ARG A 34 -24.12 -3.38 22.94
N GLU A 35 -24.54 -2.72 21.86
CA GLU A 35 -24.31 -3.22 20.51
C GLU A 35 -22.82 -3.20 20.14
N ILE A 36 -22.06 -2.16 20.49
CA ILE A 36 -20.61 -2.09 20.24
C ILE A 36 -19.85 -3.18 20.98
N LYS A 37 -20.20 -3.42 22.26
CA LYS A 37 -19.58 -4.50 23.06
C LYS A 37 -19.84 -5.88 22.48
N ASN A 38 -20.99 -6.07 21.83
CA ASN A 38 -21.36 -7.32 21.16
C ASN A 38 -20.83 -7.42 19.72
N ALA A 39 -20.65 -6.30 19.04
CA ALA A 39 -20.06 -6.17 17.71
C ALA A 39 -18.52 -6.27 17.77
N LYS A 40 -18.02 -7.32 18.43
CA LYS A 40 -16.61 -7.70 18.37
C LYS A 40 -16.28 -8.05 16.91
N LYS A 41 -15.43 -7.23 16.28
CA LYS A 41 -14.61 -7.49 15.07
C LYS A 41 -14.96 -6.78 13.77
N GLN A 42 -16.13 -6.17 13.59
CA GLN A 42 -16.53 -5.78 12.22
C GLN A 42 -15.94 -4.45 11.72
N ASP A 43 -15.64 -3.47 12.60
CA ASP A 43 -14.96 -2.25 12.14
C ASP A 43 -14.35 -1.44 13.30
N HIS A 44 -13.02 -1.49 13.46
CA HIS A 44 -12.30 -0.76 14.51
C HIS A 44 -12.44 0.76 14.36
N PHE A 45 -12.55 1.25 13.12
CA PHE A 45 -12.68 2.68 12.82
C PHE A 45 -14.06 3.22 13.20
N LEU A 46 -15.14 2.49 12.89
CA LEU A 46 -16.50 2.91 13.27
C LEU A 46 -16.71 2.82 14.79
N ASN A 47 -16.17 1.80 15.45
CA ASN A 47 -16.28 1.68 16.91
C ASN A 47 -15.58 2.85 17.62
N TYR A 48 -14.40 3.25 17.14
CA TYR A 48 -13.69 4.42 17.64
C TYR A 48 -14.51 5.72 17.46
N GLY A 49 -15.14 5.91 16.31
CA GLY A 49 -16.02 7.07 16.07
C GLY A 49 -17.24 7.10 17.00
N ILE A 50 -17.83 5.94 17.28
CA ILE A 50 -18.98 5.87 18.20
C ILE A 50 -18.56 6.11 19.66
N GLU A 51 -17.40 5.62 20.07
CA GLU A 51 -16.83 5.86 21.41
C GLU A 51 -16.54 7.35 21.66
N LEU A 52 -16.05 8.07 20.65
CA LEU A 52 -15.87 9.53 20.69
C LEU A 52 -17.21 10.28 20.86
N VAL A 53 -18.29 9.78 20.24
CA VAL A 53 -19.63 10.36 20.43
C VAL A 53 -20.19 10.06 21.83
N ILE A 54 -19.94 8.87 22.36
CA ILE A 54 -20.40 8.47 23.70
C ILE A 54 -19.72 9.28 24.80
N THR A 55 -18.44 9.59 24.61
CA THR A 55 -17.62 10.37 25.56
C THR A 55 -17.96 11.87 25.57
N GLY A 56 -18.84 12.33 24.67
CA GLY A 56 -19.41 13.68 24.71
C GLY A 56 -18.61 14.73 23.95
N TYR A 57 -17.67 14.34 23.08
CA TYR A 57 -16.98 15.28 22.19
C TYR A 57 -17.95 15.95 21.21
N SER A 58 -17.67 17.19 20.84
CA SER A 58 -18.47 17.91 19.85
C SER A 58 -18.33 17.28 18.46
N GLY A 59 -19.36 17.39 17.62
CA GLY A 59 -19.34 16.78 16.29
C GLY A 59 -18.16 17.22 15.40
N GLU A 60 -17.66 18.44 15.60
CA GLU A 60 -16.49 18.96 14.90
C GLU A 60 -15.18 18.32 15.40
N GLU A 61 -15.02 18.15 16.72
CA GLU A 61 -13.87 17.45 17.29
C GLU A 61 -13.83 15.98 16.87
N VAL A 62 -14.97 15.30 16.89
CA VAL A 62 -15.08 13.90 16.43
C VAL A 62 -14.65 13.78 14.97
N ARG A 63 -15.09 14.71 14.11
CA ARG A 63 -14.72 14.74 12.69
C ARG A 63 -13.22 14.96 12.51
N GLN A 64 -12.62 15.87 13.27
CA GLN A 64 -11.18 16.13 13.21
C GLN A 64 -10.38 14.92 13.67
N MET A 65 -10.76 14.28 14.79
CA MET A 65 -10.10 13.09 15.31
C MET A 65 -10.19 11.89 14.35
N LEU A 66 -11.37 11.63 13.77
CA LEU A 66 -11.54 10.56 12.78
C LEU A 66 -10.76 10.84 11.50
N SER A 67 -10.71 12.10 11.05
CA SER A 67 -9.91 12.49 9.88
C SER A 67 -8.41 12.30 10.14
N ALA A 68 -7.94 12.69 11.32
CA ALA A 68 -6.55 12.48 11.74
C ALA A 68 -6.21 10.99 11.85
N ALA A 69 -7.08 10.18 12.45
CA ALA A 69 -6.91 8.73 12.57
C ALA A 69 -6.87 8.04 11.20
N SER A 70 -7.76 8.43 10.29
CA SER A 70 -7.79 7.92 8.91
C SER A 70 -6.51 8.28 8.16
N ASN A 71 -6.08 9.55 8.22
CA ASN A 71 -4.86 9.99 7.57
C ASN A 71 -3.63 9.28 8.16
N GLY A 72 -3.56 9.11 9.49
CA GLY A 72 -2.49 8.37 10.15
C GLY A 72 -2.42 6.91 9.70
N ALA A 73 -3.57 6.24 9.56
CA ALA A 73 -3.63 4.88 9.03
C ALA A 73 -3.17 4.80 7.57
N PHE A 74 -3.61 5.75 6.74
CA PHE A 74 -3.20 5.86 5.34
C PHE A 74 -1.69 6.09 5.19
N GLN A 75 -1.12 7.01 5.97
CA GLN A 75 0.32 7.28 5.96
C GLN A 75 1.12 6.03 6.30
N ARG A 76 0.75 5.29 7.36
CA ARG A 76 1.43 4.04 7.73
C ARG A 76 1.36 2.98 6.63
N ALA A 77 0.21 2.84 5.97
CA ALA A 77 0.06 1.93 4.84
C ALA A 77 0.89 2.37 3.61
N MET A 78 1.00 3.69 3.40
CA MET A 78 1.76 4.27 2.29
C MET A 78 3.27 4.16 2.46
N VAL A 79 3.81 4.12 3.68
CA VAL A 79 5.26 3.98 3.91
C VAL A 79 5.82 2.74 3.18
N GLN A 80 5.14 1.61 3.29
CA GLN A 80 5.55 0.37 2.62
C GLN A 80 5.53 0.54 1.10
N ALA A 81 4.45 1.10 0.55
CA ALA A 81 4.33 1.35 -0.88
C ALA A 81 5.38 2.35 -1.39
N LEU A 82 5.75 3.36 -0.59
CA LEU A 82 6.77 4.34 -0.93
C LEU A 82 8.16 3.72 -0.98
N ILE A 83 8.51 2.87 0.00
CA ILE A 83 9.79 2.16 0.00
C ILE A 83 9.91 1.29 -1.25
N LEU A 84 8.91 0.45 -1.55
CA LEU A 84 8.93 -0.38 -2.76
C LEU A 84 9.01 0.46 -4.04
N LYS A 85 8.32 1.60 -4.09
CA LYS A 85 8.37 2.51 -5.24
C LYS A 85 9.77 3.10 -5.43
N ASN A 86 10.43 3.51 -4.35
CA ASN A 86 11.77 4.08 -4.40
C ASN A 86 12.81 3.04 -4.80
N THR A 87 12.72 1.82 -4.26
CA THR A 87 13.60 0.71 -4.65
C THR A 87 13.40 0.33 -6.12
N ALA A 88 12.15 0.20 -6.57
CA ALA A 88 11.85 -0.09 -7.98
C ALA A 88 12.36 1.01 -8.92
N ALA A 89 12.39 2.27 -8.49
CA ALA A 89 12.93 3.37 -9.28
C ALA A 89 14.47 3.27 -9.46
N ALA A 90 15.17 2.59 -8.56
CA ALA A 90 16.62 2.40 -8.63
C ALA A 90 17.06 1.16 -9.44
N GLU A 91 16.17 0.19 -9.68
CA GLU A 91 16.44 -1.06 -10.41
C GLU A 91 17.08 -0.87 -11.81
N PRO A 92 16.66 0.09 -12.65
CA PRO A 92 17.31 0.32 -13.95
C PRO A 92 18.78 0.76 -13.83
N ALA A 93 19.14 1.44 -12.74
CA ALA A 93 20.51 1.86 -12.50
C ALA A 93 21.43 0.64 -12.22
N PHE A 94 20.92 -0.39 -11.55
CA PHE A 94 21.66 -1.65 -11.36
C PHE A 94 21.90 -2.39 -12.68
N GLY A 95 20.95 -2.34 -13.62
CA GLY A 95 21.13 -2.87 -14.97
C GLY A 95 22.27 -2.18 -15.73
N MET A 96 22.36 -0.85 -15.65
CA MET A 96 23.47 -0.10 -16.25
C MET A 96 24.82 -0.45 -15.63
N ILE A 97 24.89 -0.63 -14.31
CA ILE A 97 26.13 -1.07 -13.63
C ILE A 97 26.55 -2.47 -14.13
N GLY A 98 25.60 -3.39 -14.33
CA GLY A 98 25.86 -4.72 -14.89
C GLY A 98 26.51 -4.70 -16.27
N THR A 99 26.14 -3.73 -17.12
CA THR A 99 26.79 -3.55 -18.43
C THR A 99 28.25 -3.09 -18.29
N LEU A 100 28.54 -2.22 -17.34
CA LEU A 100 29.91 -1.76 -17.08
C LEU A 100 30.80 -2.90 -16.56
N ILE A 101 30.27 -3.75 -15.69
CA ILE A 101 30.97 -4.95 -15.20
C ILE A 101 31.24 -5.92 -16.36
N GLY A 102 30.23 -6.19 -17.20
CA GLY A 102 30.40 -7.04 -18.38
C GLY A 102 31.46 -6.51 -19.35
N LEU A 103 31.44 -5.20 -19.63
CA LEU A 103 32.46 -4.55 -20.46
C LEU A 103 33.86 -4.61 -19.84
N THR A 104 33.98 -4.50 -18.52
CA THR A 104 35.28 -4.62 -17.83
C THR A 104 35.87 -6.02 -18.02
N ILE A 105 35.06 -7.06 -17.86
CA ILE A 105 35.47 -8.47 -18.03
C ILE A 105 35.81 -8.76 -19.50
N MET A 106 35.05 -8.21 -20.45
CA MET A 106 35.33 -8.33 -21.89
C MET A 106 36.67 -7.69 -22.25
N LEU A 107 37.00 -6.53 -21.68
CA LEU A 107 38.27 -5.84 -21.91
C LEU A 107 39.47 -6.59 -21.32
N GLU A 108 39.30 -7.24 -20.16
CA GLU A 108 40.32 -8.11 -19.57
C GLU A 108 40.60 -9.35 -20.43
N SER A 109 39.53 -9.95 -20.97
CA SER A 109 39.60 -11.22 -21.70
C SER A 109 40.09 -11.10 -23.15
N LEU A 110 40.05 -9.89 -23.72
CA LEU A 110 40.57 -9.58 -25.06
C LEU A 110 42.08 -9.84 -25.19
N ALA A 111 42.82 -9.80 -24.08
CA ALA A 111 44.27 -10.03 -24.08
C ALA A 111 44.66 -11.52 -23.91
N THR A 112 43.77 -12.37 -23.40
CA THR A 112 44.10 -13.71 -22.91
C THR A 112 43.39 -14.83 -23.65
N ASP A 113 42.07 -14.73 -23.95
CA ASP A 113 41.36 -15.81 -24.65
C ASP A 113 40.01 -15.36 -25.26
N PRO A 114 39.88 -15.21 -26.60
CA PRO A 114 38.67 -14.71 -27.26
C PRO A 114 37.43 -15.59 -27.09
N GLU A 115 37.57 -16.88 -26.78
CA GLU A 115 36.41 -17.77 -26.58
C GLU A 115 35.57 -17.37 -25.34
N SER A 116 36.16 -16.62 -24.40
CA SER A 116 35.50 -16.15 -23.18
C SER A 116 34.67 -14.85 -23.34
N LEU A 117 34.61 -14.27 -24.55
CA LEU A 117 33.80 -13.08 -24.87
C LEU A 117 32.29 -13.35 -24.86
N GLY A 118 31.85 -14.55 -25.25
CA GLY A 118 30.43 -14.91 -25.30
C GLY A 118 29.75 -14.89 -23.92
N PRO A 119 30.32 -15.58 -22.91
CA PRO A 119 29.78 -15.61 -21.56
C PRO A 119 29.70 -14.23 -20.88
N SER A 120 30.72 -13.39 -21.04
CA SER A 120 30.77 -12.06 -20.43
C SER A 120 29.72 -11.11 -21.01
N LEU A 121 29.48 -11.17 -22.31
CA LEU A 121 28.40 -10.43 -22.97
C LEU A 121 27.01 -10.93 -22.54
N ALA A 122 26.83 -12.24 -22.36
CA ALA A 122 25.55 -12.80 -21.90
C ALA A 122 25.17 -12.29 -20.50
N VAL A 123 26.14 -12.17 -19.59
CA VAL A 123 25.92 -11.60 -18.24
C VAL A 123 25.52 -10.12 -18.31
N ALA A 124 26.15 -9.33 -19.20
CA ALA A 124 25.81 -7.92 -19.41
C ALA A 124 24.36 -7.73 -19.88
N LEU A 125 23.90 -8.60 -20.80
CA LEU A 125 22.54 -8.55 -21.33
C LEU A 125 21.50 -9.06 -20.32
N LEU A 126 21.81 -10.12 -19.57
CA LEU A 126 20.92 -10.66 -18.54
C LEU A 126 20.71 -9.70 -17.38
N THR A 127 21.76 -8.99 -16.95
CA THR A 127 21.65 -7.96 -15.90
C THR A 127 20.81 -6.77 -16.35
N THR A 128 20.91 -6.37 -17.62
CA THR A 128 20.04 -5.34 -18.21
C THR A 128 18.58 -5.79 -18.29
N LEU A 129 18.34 -7.03 -18.72
CA LEU A 129 17.00 -7.63 -18.76
C LEU A 129 16.38 -7.67 -17.35
N TYR A 130 17.16 -8.09 -16.35
CA TYR A 130 16.68 -8.17 -14.97
C TYR A 130 16.38 -6.79 -14.38
N GLY A 131 17.22 -5.78 -14.61
CA GLY A 131 16.99 -4.41 -14.13
C GLY A 131 15.75 -3.74 -14.75
N VAL A 132 15.44 -4.01 -16.02
CA VAL A 132 14.22 -3.50 -16.68
C VAL A 132 12.98 -4.26 -16.22
N LEU A 133 13.08 -5.57 -15.97
CA LEU A 133 11.96 -6.39 -15.49
C LEU A 133 11.61 -6.09 -14.02
N ALA A 134 12.61 -5.91 -13.17
CA ALA A 134 12.45 -5.57 -11.76
C ALA A 134 12.07 -4.09 -11.55
N GLY A 135 12.36 -3.23 -12.53
CA GLY A 135 11.97 -1.83 -12.55
C GLY A 135 10.45 -1.58 -12.55
N PRO A 136 10.02 -0.31 -12.57
CA PRO A 136 8.63 0.07 -12.33
C PRO A 136 7.79 -0.11 -13.62
N SER A 137 7.63 -1.35 -14.06
CA SER A 137 6.96 -1.68 -15.32
C SER A 137 5.44 -1.59 -15.24
N ARG A 138 4.84 -1.65 -14.04
CA ARG A 138 3.36 -1.68 -13.89
C ARG A 138 2.73 -0.94 -12.71
N LEU A 139 3.50 -0.26 -11.86
CA LEU A 139 2.95 0.42 -10.68
C LEU A 139 2.56 1.90 -10.90
N SER A 140 2.89 2.50 -12.05
CA SER A 140 2.58 3.92 -12.33
C SER A 140 1.43 4.17 -13.31
N ALA A 141 0.91 3.16 -14.01
CA ALA A 141 -0.03 3.33 -15.12
C ALA A 141 -1.51 3.58 -14.71
N GLY A 142 -1.81 3.76 -13.42
CA GLY A 142 -3.18 3.89 -12.91
C GLY A 142 -3.59 5.27 -12.38
N ARG A 143 -2.77 6.31 -12.56
CA ARG A 143 -3.10 7.68 -12.14
C ARG A 143 -2.69 8.71 -13.19
N LYS A 144 -3.41 8.73 -14.30
CA LYS A 144 -3.70 9.96 -15.06
C LYS A 144 -5.18 9.96 -15.39
#